data_AF-A0A2H0N4B1-F1
#
_entry.id   AF-A0A2H0N4B1-F1
#
_cell.length_a   1.000
_cell.length_b   1.000
_cell.length_c   1.000
_cell.angle_alpha   90.00
_cell.angle_beta   90.00
_cell.angle_gamma   90.00
#
_symmetry.space_group_name_H-M   'P 1'
#
loop_
_entity.id
_entity.type
_entity.pdbx_description
1 polymer ?
#
loop_
_entity_poly.entity_id
_entity_poly.type
_entity_poly.pdbx_seq_one_letter_code
_entity_poly.pdbx_strand_id
1 'polypeptide(L)'
;MNTQIIFNIDKKLKEKAMTKAKHEGIPLAAVLKFATKAFVSGDLKVGLIGSETFNTQTAREVANALKDIFQDKNLSPGFTSAKDAIKFLKA
;
A
#
# COMPACT_ATOMS: atom_id res chain seq x y z
N MET A 1 2.36 27.49 -19.30
CA MET A 1 0.93 27.86 -19.32
C MET A 1 0.25 27.11 -18.18
N ASN A 2 -0.46 27.79 -17.28
CA ASN A 2 -1.18 27.14 -16.18
C ASN A 2 -2.67 27.04 -16.54
N THR A 3 -3.29 25.90 -16.25
CA THR A 3 -4.73 25.66 -16.46
C THR A 3 -5.41 25.36 -15.13
N GLN A 4 -6.71 25.60 -15.06
CA GLN A 4 -7.52 25.36 -13.86
C GLN A 4 -8.35 24.09 -14.01
N ILE A 5 -8.44 23.30 -12.94
CA ILE A 5 -9.33 22.14 -12.83
C ILE A 5 -10.42 22.48 -11.82
N ILE A 6 -11.69 22.34 -12.21
CA ILE A 6 -12.86 22.55 -11.35
C ILE A 6 -13.75 21.30 -11.44
N PHE A 7 -14.07 20.70 -10.31
CA PHE A 7 -14.99 19.55 -10.23
C PHE A 7 -15.79 19.58 -8.93
N ASN A 8 -16.95 18.91 -8.96
CA ASN A 8 -17.79 18.71 -7.78
C ASN A 8 -17.32 17.50 -6.98
N ILE A 9 -17.42 17.59 -5.66
CA ILE A 9 -17.09 16.52 -4.72
C ILE A 9 -18.04 16.59 -3.53
N ASP A 10 -18.30 15.44 -2.89
CA ASP A 10 -19.03 15.41 -1.63
C ASP A 10 -18.38 16.34 -0.59
N LYS A 11 -19.22 17.12 0.10
CA LYS A 11 -18.76 18.13 1.06
C LYS A 11 -17.98 17.50 2.22
N LYS A 12 -18.49 16.39 2.78
CA LYS A 12 -17.84 15.72 3.92
C LYS A 12 -16.51 15.10 3.51
N LEU A 13 -16.43 14.54 2.30
CA LEU A 13 -15.19 14.01 1.76
C LEU A 13 -14.14 15.11 1.57
N LYS A 14 -14.53 16.26 1.02
CA LYS A 14 -13.64 17.42 0.88
C LYS A 14 -13.10 17.89 2.23
N GLU A 15 -13.96 18.03 3.23
CA GLU A 15 -13.55 18.45 4.57
C GLU A 15 -12.56 17.46 5.20
N LYS A 16 -12.82 16.16 5.10
CA LYS A 16 -11.89 15.12 5.58
C LYS A 16 -10.54 15.18 4.87
N ALA A 17 -10.54 15.32 3.54
CA ALA A 17 -9.32 15.41 2.75
C ALA A 17 -8.51 16.67 3.10
N MET A 18 -9.18 17.81 3.32
CA MET A 18 -8.54 19.05 3.75
C MET A 18 -7.91 18.92 5.13
N THR A 19 -8.61 18.34 6.10
CA THR A 19 -8.09 18.12 7.46
C THR A 19 -6.86 17.21 7.44
N LYS A 20 -6.91 16.12 6.67
CA LYS A 20 -5.77 15.21 6.50
C LYS A 20 -4.57 15.92 5.87
N ALA A 21 -4.77 16.64 4.77
CA ALA A 21 -3.69 17.37 4.10
C ALA A 21 -3.05 18.41 5.04
N LYS A 22 -3.86 19.14 5.82
CA LYS A 22 -3.36 20.09 6.83
C LYS A 22 -2.52 19.40 7.90
N HIS A 23 -2.93 18.22 8.36
CA HIS A 23 -2.18 17.44 9.34
C HIS A 23 -0.83 16.93 8.78
N GLU A 24 -0.75 16.73 7.47
CA GLU A 24 0.48 16.39 6.75
C GLU A 24 1.30 17.65 6.35
N GLY A 25 0.86 18.85 6.74
CA GLY A 25 1.56 20.10 6.48
C GLY A 25 1.49 20.59 5.02
N ILE A 26 0.57 20.05 4.21
CA ILE A 26 0.46 20.37 2.79
C ILE A 26 -0.94 20.85 2.41
N PRO A 27 -1.07 21.74 1.41
CA PRO A 27 -2.38 22.14 0.92
C PRO A 27 -3.00 21.00 0.09
N LEU A 28 -4.33 20.84 0.17
CA LEU A 28 -5.06 19.83 -0.62
C LEU A 28 -4.81 19.97 -2.14
N ALA A 29 -4.60 21.19 -2.63
CA ALA A 29 -4.26 21.41 -4.03
C ALA A 29 -2.92 20.77 -4.43
N ALA A 30 -1.93 20.71 -3.53
CA ALA A 30 -0.66 20.01 -3.79
C ALA A 30 -0.89 18.50 -3.87
N VAL A 31 -1.70 17.94 -2.96
CA VAL A 31 -2.09 16.52 -3.00
C VAL A 31 -2.70 16.16 -4.35
N LEU A 32 -3.66 16.96 -4.84
CA LEU A 32 -4.31 16.72 -6.13
C LEU A 32 -3.32 16.83 -7.28
N LYS A 33 -2.43 17.83 -7.29
CA LYS A 33 -1.37 17.96 -8.31
C LYS A 33 -0.43 16.75 -8.32
N PHE A 34 -0.03 16.27 -7.15
CA PHE A 34 0.83 15.08 -7.04
C PHE A 34 0.10 13.82 -7.50
N ALA A 35 -1.16 13.64 -7.13
CA ALA A 35 -1.99 12.53 -7.62
C ALA A 35 -2.14 12.58 -9.15
N THR A 36 -2.38 13.75 -9.74
CA THR A 36 -2.44 13.92 -11.21
C THR A 36 -1.10 13.56 -11.85
N LYS A 37 0.02 14.00 -11.28
CA LYS A 37 1.36 13.64 -11.78
C LYS A 37 1.60 12.14 -11.69
N ALA A 38 1.30 11.53 -10.53
CA ALA A 38 1.44 10.10 -10.27
C ALA A 38 0.56 9.27 -11.23
N PHE A 39 -0.62 9.76 -11.57
CA PHE A 39 -1.51 9.10 -12.52
C PHE A 39 -0.90 9.05 -13.93
N VAL A 40 -0.27 10.15 -14.36
CA VAL A 40 0.41 10.21 -15.67
C VAL A 40 1.72 9.41 -15.68
N SER A 41 2.47 9.40 -14.57
CA SER A 41 3.70 8.62 -14.46
C SER A 41 3.49 7.12 -14.24
N GLY A 42 2.25 6.69 -13.98
CA GLY A 42 1.91 5.29 -13.71
C GLY A 42 2.09 4.85 -12.25
N ASP A 43 2.50 5.76 -11.37
CA ASP A 43 2.66 5.53 -9.92
C ASP A 43 1.31 5.48 -9.19
N LEU A 44 0.26 6.03 -9.79
CA LEU A 44 -1.12 5.93 -9.32
C LEU A 44 -1.96 5.25 -10.40
N LYS A 45 -2.53 4.09 -10.07
CA LYS A 45 -3.51 3.40 -10.93
C LYS A 45 -4.92 3.64 -10.39
N VAL A 46 -5.76 4.29 -11.20
CA VAL A 46 -7.18 4.45 -10.88
C VAL A 46 -7.93 3.27 -11.47
N GLY A 47 -8.43 2.39 -10.62
CA GLY A 47 -9.28 1.27 -10.98
C GLY A 47 -10.38 1.06 -9.95
N LEU A 48 -11.33 0.16 -10.24
CA LEU A 48 -12.22 -0.41 -9.23
C LEU A 48 -11.40 -1.36 -8.36
N ILE A 49 -10.48 -0.81 -7.58
CA ILE A 49 -9.70 -1.58 -6.61
C ILE A 49 -10.65 -1.81 -5.44
N GLY A 50 -11.50 -2.83 -5.55
CA GLY A 50 -11.68 -3.68 -4.38
C GLY A 50 -10.27 -4.06 -4.00
N SER A 51 -9.80 -3.60 -2.83
CA SER A 51 -8.48 -3.95 -2.31
C SER A 51 -8.24 -5.42 -2.64
N GLU A 52 -7.12 -5.77 -3.28
CA GLU A 52 -6.76 -7.16 -3.50
C GLU A 52 -6.62 -7.80 -2.12
N THR A 53 -7.74 -8.25 -1.57
CA THR A 53 -7.81 -8.94 -0.30
C THR A 53 -7.40 -10.35 -0.62
N PHE A 54 -6.45 -10.86 0.16
CA PHE A 54 -6.25 -12.29 0.21
C PHE A 54 -7.59 -13.00 0.36
N ASN A 55 -7.79 -14.10 -0.36
CA ASN A 55 -8.90 -14.99 -0.05
C ASN A 55 -8.78 -15.44 1.43
N THR A 56 -9.87 -15.92 2.02
CA THR A 56 -9.92 -16.26 3.46
C THR A 56 -8.81 -17.21 3.88
N GLN A 57 -8.43 -18.16 3.03
CA GLN A 57 -7.36 -19.11 3.30
C GLN A 57 -6.00 -18.42 3.34
N THR A 58 -5.65 -17.68 2.29
CA THR A 58 -4.38 -16.96 2.20
C THR A 58 -4.24 -15.92 3.30
N ALA A 59 -5.32 -15.21 3.66
CA ALA A 59 -5.31 -14.25 4.77
C ALA A 59 -4.96 -14.93 6.10
N ARG A 60 -5.52 -16.12 6.35
CA ARG A 60 -5.25 -16.91 7.54
C ARG A 60 -3.83 -17.44 7.58
N GLU A 61 -3.31 -17.93 6.46
CA GLU A 61 -1.94 -18.42 6.34
C GLU A 61 -0.92 -17.31 6.61
N VAL A 62 -1.11 -16.12 6.02
CA VAL A 62 -0.26 -14.95 6.26
C VAL A 62 -0.33 -14.52 7.73
N ALA A 63 -1.52 -14.48 8.33
CA ALA A 63 -1.67 -14.13 9.74
C ALA A 63 -0.95 -15.12 10.68
N ASN A 64 -1.03 -16.42 10.39
CA ASN A 64 -0.31 -17.45 11.14
C ASN A 64 1.21 -17.31 10.98
N ALA A 65 1.70 -17.11 9.76
CA ALA A 65 3.12 -16.92 9.49
C ALA A 65 3.70 -15.70 10.24
N LEU A 66 2.95 -14.60 10.27
CA LEU A 66 3.34 -13.42 11.06
C LEU A 66 3.40 -13.74 12.56
N LYS A 67 2.41 -14.46 13.09
CA LYS A 67 2.41 -14.89 14.51
C LYS A 67 3.61 -15.77 14.83
N ASP A 68 3.95 -16.70 13.94
CA ASP A 68 5.08 -17.60 14.08
C ASP A 68 6.41 -16.83 14.09
N ILE A 69 6.57 -15.83 13.22
CA ILE A 69 7.72 -14.90 13.24
C ILE A 69 7.82 -14.15 14.57
N PHE A 70 6.71 -13.57 15.07
CA PHE A 70 6.71 -12.86 16.35
C PHE A 70 7.04 -13.75 17.54
N GLN A 71 6.73 -15.04 17.45
CA GLN A 71 6.97 -16.02 18.51
C GLN A 71 8.28 -16.80 18.36
N ASP A 72 9.07 -16.49 17.33
CA ASP A 72 10.29 -17.23 16.97
C ASP A 72 10.04 -18.74 16.82
N LYS A 73 8.91 -19.09 16.19
CA LYS A 73 8.47 -20.47 15.95
C LYS A 73 8.38 -20.75 14.47
N ASN A 74 8.58 -22.02 14.08
CA ASN A 74 8.47 -22.50 12.70
C ASN A 74 9.31 -21.70 11.68
N LEU A 75 10.39 -21.07 12.14
CA LEU A 75 11.32 -20.37 11.27
C LEU A 75 12.36 -21.34 10.70
N SER A 76 12.76 -21.09 9.46
CA SER A 76 13.92 -21.77 8.88
C SER A 76 15.18 -21.45 9.69
N PRO A 77 16.18 -22.36 9.72
CA PRO A 77 17.47 -22.03 10.29
C PRO A 77 18.12 -20.85 9.55
N GLY A 78 19.07 -20.17 10.21
CA GLY A 78 19.89 -19.17 9.55
C GLY A 78 20.75 -19.82 8.46
N PHE A 79 20.78 -19.20 7.27
CA PHE A 79 21.61 -19.66 6.15
C PHE A 79 22.77 -18.71 5.91
N THR A 80 23.95 -19.26 5.65
CA THR A 80 25.17 -18.48 5.34
C THR A 80 25.33 -18.20 3.85
N SER A 81 24.60 -18.91 2.98
CA SER A 81 24.60 -18.68 1.54
C SER A 81 23.20 -18.90 0.93
N ALA A 82 22.92 -18.19 -0.17
CA ALA A 82 21.68 -18.38 -0.93
C ALA A 82 21.55 -19.82 -1.47
N LYS A 83 22.67 -20.48 -1.77
CA LYS A 83 22.68 -21.87 -2.26
C LYS A 83 22.15 -22.84 -1.20
N ASP A 84 22.49 -22.61 0.07
CA ASP A 84 22.05 -23.45 1.18
C ASP A 84 20.57 -23.22 1.50
N ALA A 85 20.11 -21.97 1.46
CA ALA A 85 18.69 -21.64 1.61
C ALA A 85 17.84 -22.30 0.50
N ILE A 86 18.29 -22.21 -0.76
CA ILE A 86 17.58 -22.82 -1.90
C ILE A 86 17.57 -24.36 -1.77
N LYS A 87 18.65 -24.97 -1.28
CA LYS A 87 18.70 -26.41 -1.05
C LYS A 87 17.68 -26.85 0.01
N PHE A 88 17.53 -26.07 1.09
CA PHE A 88 16.54 -26.34 2.14
C PHE A 88 15.10 -26.23 1.63
N LEU A 89 14.80 -25.24 0.79
CA LEU A 89 13.46 -25.04 0.22
C LEU A 89 13.05 -26.10 -0.82
N LYS A 90 14.02 -26.81 -1.40
CA LYS A 90 13.80 -27.85 -2.42
C LYS A 90 13.84 -29.28 -1.87
N ALA A 91 14.21 -29.44 -0.60
CA ALA A 91 14.25 -30.73 0.08
C ALA A 91 12.83 -31.18 0.45
#